data_AF-C6F8Q8-F1
#
_entry.id   AF-C6F8Q8-F1
#
_cell.length_a   1.000
_cell.length_b   1.000
_cell.length_c   1.000
_cell.angle_alpha   90.00
_cell.angle_beta   90.00
_cell.angle_gamma   90.00
#
_symmetry.space_group_name_H-M   'P 1'
#
loop_
_entity.id
_entity.type
_entity.pdbx_description
1 polymer ?
#
loop_
_entity_poly.entity_id
_entity_poly.type
_entity_poly.pdbx_seq_one_letter_code
_entity_poly.pdbx_strand_id
1 'polypeptide(L)'
;FSTGDIKSGQELAIPYESNFPISEDKEFRIGQYTVEERKERIHRYRKKRTERNFNKKIKYACRKSLADNQPRFRGRFASKTRDGRRPSANAHLEEEQEEVVWIDAILYELCVMELEP
;
A
#
# COMPACT_ATOMS: atom_id res chain seq x y z
N PHE A 1 14.68 1.02 10.60
CA PHE A 1 13.97 0.16 9.64
C PHE A 1 13.90 -1.22 10.24
N SER A 2 12.75 -1.59 10.81
CA SER A 2 12.55 -2.90 11.44
C SER A 2 12.18 -3.91 10.35
N THR A 3 13.09 -4.84 10.06
CA THR A 3 12.76 -6.07 9.33
C THR A 3 11.89 -6.92 10.26
N GLY A 4 10.59 -6.70 10.17
CA GLY A 4 9.60 -7.49 10.89
C GLY A 4 9.63 -8.94 10.40
N ASP A 5 10.22 -9.78 11.24
CA ASP A 5 9.88 -11.17 11.54
C ASP A 5 9.14 -11.95 10.44
N ILE A 6 9.90 -12.76 9.71
CA ILE A 6 9.36 -13.92 9.01
C ILE A 6 8.97 -14.91 10.10
N LYS A 7 7.73 -14.86 10.57
CA LYS A 7 7.19 -15.85 11.50
C LYS A 7 7.11 -17.20 10.78
N SER A 8 8.12 -18.03 11.02
CA SER A 8 8.04 -19.47 10.83
C SER A 8 6.98 -20.03 11.76
N GLY A 9 5.94 -20.68 11.21
CA GLY A 9 5.02 -21.49 12.01
C GLY A 9 3.55 -21.23 11.69
N GLN A 10 3.11 -21.77 10.57
CA GLN A 10 1.76 -22.35 10.41
C GLN A 10 1.84 -23.28 9.20
N GLU A 11 2.02 -24.57 9.48
CA GLU A 11 1.85 -25.65 8.50
C GLU A 11 0.39 -25.65 8.06
N LEU A 12 0.09 -24.94 6.97
CA LEU A 12 -1.10 -25.27 6.18
C LEU A 12 -0.77 -26.58 5.46
N ALA A 13 -1.32 -27.68 5.98
CA ALA A 13 -1.29 -28.96 5.30
C ALA A 13 -1.80 -28.75 3.87
N ILE A 14 -0.88 -28.82 2.90
CA ILE A 14 -1.24 -28.78 1.48
C ILE A 14 -1.69 -30.20 1.13
N PRO A 15 -2.98 -30.46 0.87
CA PRO A 15 -3.41 -31.73 0.32
C PRO A 15 -3.25 -31.62 -1.20
N TYR A 16 -2.03 -31.82 -1.69
CA TYR A 16 -1.82 -32.17 -3.09
C TYR A 16 -1.12 -33.52 -3.11
N GLU A 17 -1.92 -34.56 -3.29
CA GLU A 17 -1.42 -35.85 -3.76
C GLU A 17 -0.76 -35.62 -5.12
N SER A 18 0.54 -35.42 -5.07
CA SER A 18 1.40 -35.59 -6.21
C SER A 18 1.97 -36.98 -6.06
N ASN A 19 1.41 -37.90 -6.84
CA ASN A 19 2.08 -39.11 -7.25
C ASN A 19 3.40 -38.70 -7.93
N PHE A 20 4.42 -38.43 -7.12
CA PHE A 20 5.78 -38.25 -7.59
C PHE A 20 6.34 -39.65 -7.80
N PRO A 21 6.74 -40.01 -9.02
CA PRO A 21 7.51 -41.23 -9.21
C PRO A 21 8.81 -41.03 -8.43
N ILE A 22 8.92 -41.71 -7.29
CA ILE A 22 10.18 -41.95 -6.60
C ILE A 22 10.93 -42.91 -7.52
N SER A 23 11.55 -42.38 -8.57
CA SER A 23 12.45 -43.16 -9.41
C SER A 23 13.70 -43.43 -8.58
N GLU A 24 13.93 -44.70 -8.28
CA GLU A 24 15.06 -45.26 -7.54
C GLU A 24 16.38 -45.12 -8.32
N ASP A 25 16.73 -43.90 -8.72
CA ASP A 25 18.07 -43.57 -9.16
C ASP A 25 18.62 -42.56 -8.18
N LYS A 26 19.60 -43.02 -7.40
CA LYS A 26 20.36 -42.27 -6.39
C LYS A 26 21.25 -41.21 -7.04
N GLU A 27 20.74 -40.45 -7.98
CA GLU A 27 21.35 -39.22 -8.44
C GLU A 27 21.08 -38.15 -7.36
N PHE A 28 22.11 -37.41 -6.95
CA PHE A 28 22.02 -36.42 -5.88
C PHE A 28 21.17 -35.21 -6.32
N ARG A 29 19.84 -35.36 -6.37
CA ARG A 29 18.90 -34.31 -6.77
C ARG A 29 18.73 -33.34 -5.61
N ILE A 30 19.24 -32.12 -5.78
CA ILE A 30 18.98 -31.05 -4.82
C ILE A 30 17.58 -30.48 -5.10
N GLY A 31 16.58 -31.05 -4.44
CA GLY A 31 15.16 -30.72 -4.62
C GLY A 31 14.53 -31.42 -5.84
N GLN A 32 13.54 -30.79 -6.46
CA GLN A 32 12.77 -31.37 -7.57
C GLN A 32 13.50 -31.44 -8.92
N TYR A 33 14.64 -30.75 -9.08
CA TYR A 33 15.32 -30.63 -10.39
C TYR A 33 16.46 -31.62 -10.56
N THR A 34 16.72 -32.04 -11.79
CA THR A 34 17.98 -32.73 -12.11
C THR A 34 19.16 -31.76 -11.92
N VAL A 35 20.37 -32.30 -11.86
CA VAL A 35 21.59 -31.51 -11.72
C VAL A 35 21.76 -30.57 -12.93
N GLU A 36 21.39 -31.03 -14.12
CA GLU A 36 21.48 -30.36 -15.41
C GLU A 36 20.48 -29.19 -15.48
N GLU A 37 19.21 -29.44 -15.16
CA GLU A 37 18.17 -28.41 -15.09
C GLU A 37 18.54 -27.30 -14.09
N ARG A 38 19.09 -27.69 -12.94
CA ARG A 38 19.55 -26.75 -11.92
C ARG A 38 20.71 -25.89 -12.43
N LYS A 39 21.70 -26.50 -13.09
CA LYS A 39 22.83 -25.78 -13.71
C LYS A 39 22.32 -24.75 -14.72
N GLU A 40 21.40 -25.13 -15.59
CA GLU A 40 20.83 -24.22 -16.59
C GLU A 40 20.05 -23.05 -15.95
N ARG A 41 19.22 -23.33 -14.94
CA ARG A 41 18.48 -22.30 -14.19
C ARG A 41 19.41 -21.31 -13.50
N ILE A 42 20.46 -21.82 -12.83
CA ILE A 42 21.48 -20.99 -12.17
C ILE A 42 22.22 -20.14 -13.21
N HIS A 43 22.60 -20.72 -14.34
CA HIS A 43 23.27 -20.01 -15.43
C HIS A 43 22.40 -18.87 -15.96
N ARG A 44 21.13 -19.14 -16.29
CA ARG A 44 20.16 -18.12 -16.71
C ARG A 44 19.99 -17.02 -15.68
N TYR A 45 19.91 -17.37 -14.40
CA TYR A 45 19.85 -16.39 -13.31
C TYR A 45 21.09 -15.49 -13.26
N ARG A 46 22.30 -16.08 -13.34
CA ARG A 46 23.57 -15.32 -13.32
C ARG A 46 23.66 -14.36 -14.49
N LYS A 47 23.38 -14.83 -15.71
CA LYS A 47 23.33 -13.98 -16.92
C LYS A 47 22.33 -12.83 -16.79
N LYS A 48 21.09 -13.12 -16.35
CA LYS A 48 20.08 -12.07 -16.11
C LYS A 48 20.50 -11.10 -15.00
N ARG A 49 21.28 -11.54 -14.01
CA ARG A 49 21.75 -10.71 -12.90
C ARG A 49 22.80 -9.70 -13.34
N THR A 50 23.74 -10.10 -14.20
CA THR A 50 24.77 -9.20 -14.75
C THR A 50 24.15 -8.14 -15.67
N GLU A 51 23.05 -8.46 -16.34
CA GLU A 51 22.35 -7.57 -17.27
C GLU A 51 21.26 -6.70 -16.61
N ARG A 52 21.23 -6.61 -15.27
CA ARG A 52 20.24 -5.78 -14.57
C ARG A 52 20.48 -4.30 -14.85
N ASN A 53 19.41 -3.59 -15.16
CA ASN A 53 19.43 -2.14 -15.30
C ASN A 53 19.12 -1.48 -13.95
N PHE A 54 20.12 -0.86 -13.31
CA PHE A 54 19.95 -0.12 -12.05
C PHE A 54 19.58 1.35 -12.27
N ASN A 55 19.85 1.87 -13.46
CA ASN A 55 19.46 3.22 -13.84
C ASN A 55 17.93 3.30 -13.95
N LYS A 56 17.37 4.40 -13.46
CA LYS A 56 15.91 4.65 -13.55
C LYS A 56 15.50 4.71 -15.03
N LYS A 57 14.64 3.79 -15.47
CA LYS A 57 14.11 3.74 -16.83
C LYS A 57 12.62 4.02 -16.85
N ILE A 58 12.20 4.95 -17.70
CA ILE A 58 10.79 5.26 -17.92
C ILE A 58 10.34 4.50 -19.15
N LYS A 59 9.56 3.43 -18.94
CA LYS A 59 9.09 2.56 -20.03
C LYS A 59 7.91 3.16 -20.80
N TYR A 60 7.01 3.85 -20.08
CA TYR A 60 5.78 4.40 -20.65
C TYR A 60 5.78 5.92 -20.54
N ALA A 61 6.09 6.59 -21.65
CA ALA A 61 6.16 8.04 -21.72
C ALA A 61 4.81 8.70 -21.36
N CYS A 62 3.71 8.19 -21.89
CA CYS A 62 2.38 8.73 -21.62
C CYS A 62 2.05 8.73 -20.12
N ARG A 63 2.32 7.63 -19.40
CA ARG A 63 2.07 7.55 -17.95
C ARG A 63 2.96 8.51 -17.16
N LYS A 64 4.19 8.77 -17.61
CA LYS A 64 5.08 9.78 -17.00
C LYS A 64 4.48 11.17 -17.14
N SER A 65 4.12 11.59 -18.36
CA SER A 65 3.53 12.91 -18.60
C SER A 65 2.25 13.11 -17.80
N LEU A 66 1.40 12.08 -17.69
CA LEU A 66 0.21 12.14 -16.84
C LEU A 66 0.55 12.34 -15.36
N ALA A 67 1.54 11.62 -14.83
CA ALA A 67 1.98 11.73 -13.44
C ALA A 67 2.72 13.03 -13.12
N ASP A 68 3.37 13.65 -14.11
CA ASP A 68 4.06 14.94 -13.98
C ASP A 68 3.04 16.09 -13.95
N ASN A 69 1.99 16.01 -14.77
CA ASN A 69 0.96 17.06 -14.86
C ASN A 69 -0.11 16.99 -13.75
N GLN A 70 -0.18 15.89 -12.98
CA GLN A 70 -1.15 15.76 -11.89
C GLN A 70 -0.79 16.66 -10.69
N PRO A 71 -1.78 17.31 -10.04
CA PRO A 71 -1.54 18.18 -8.89
C PRO A 71 -1.03 17.37 -7.69
N ARG A 72 -0.01 17.90 -7.00
CA ARG A 72 0.62 17.25 -5.84
C ARG A 72 0.69 18.19 -4.64
N PHE A 73 0.46 17.66 -3.44
CA PHE A 73 0.75 18.32 -2.16
C PHE A 73 1.71 17.46 -1.35
N ARG A 74 2.89 18.00 -1.01
CA ARG A 74 3.97 17.27 -0.31
C ARG A 74 4.36 15.92 -0.97
N GLY A 75 4.42 15.90 -2.31
CA GLY A 75 4.81 14.73 -3.10
C GLY A 75 3.69 13.70 -3.36
N ARG A 76 2.53 13.84 -2.71
CA ARG A 76 1.35 12.99 -2.92
C ARG A 76 0.41 13.63 -3.92
N PHE A 77 -0.24 12.83 -4.77
CA PHE A 77 -1.30 13.36 -5.64
C PHE A 77 -2.44 13.91 -4.79
N ALA A 78 -2.96 15.07 -5.17
CA ALA A 78 -4.15 15.62 -4.56
C ALA A 78 -5.35 14.73 -4.89
N SER A 79 -6.15 14.38 -3.87
CA SER A 79 -7.43 13.74 -4.10
C SER A 79 -8.33 14.72 -4.82
N LYS A 80 -9.06 14.25 -5.83
CA LYS A 80 -10.17 15.00 -6.41
C LYS A 80 -11.35 14.91 -5.44
N THR A 81 -11.24 15.50 -4.26
CA THR A 81 -12.44 15.82 -3.49
C THR A 81 -13.25 16.78 -4.35
N ARG A 82 -14.55 16.53 -4.47
CA ARG A 82 -15.42 17.25 -5.41
C ARG A 82 -15.45 18.77 -5.18
N ASP A 83 -14.97 19.22 -4.02
CA ASP A 83 -14.76 20.61 -3.69
C ASP A 83 -13.40 20.76 -3.01
N GLY A 84 -12.70 21.87 -3.27
CA GLY A 84 -11.34 22.18 -2.81
C GLY A 84 -11.14 22.30 -1.29
N ARG A 85 -12.02 21.73 -0.46
CA ARG A 85 -11.78 21.57 0.96
C ARG A 85 -10.87 20.36 1.19
N ARG A 86 -9.68 20.65 1.70
CA ARG A 86 -8.78 19.64 2.27
C ARG A 86 -9.60 18.80 3.26
N PRO A 87 -9.47 17.46 3.29
CA PRO A 87 -9.86 16.72 4.47
C PRO A 87 -8.88 17.08 5.59
N SER A 88 -9.19 18.16 6.30
CA SER A 88 -8.62 18.42 7.62
C SER A 88 -9.21 17.37 8.54
N ALA A 89 -8.36 16.65 9.29
CA ALA A 89 -8.80 15.71 10.31
C ALA A 89 -9.63 16.39 11.43
N ASN A 90 -9.74 17.72 11.41
CA ASN A 90 -10.49 18.53 12.36
C ASN A 90 -11.82 19.09 11.82
N ALA A 91 -12.25 18.74 10.60
CA ALA A 91 -13.49 19.30 10.03
C ALA A 91 -14.75 19.01 10.88
N HIS A 92 -14.73 17.93 11.66
CA HIS A 92 -15.84 17.56 12.54
C HIS A 92 -15.89 18.38 13.85
N LEU A 93 -14.78 19.00 14.26
CA LEU A 93 -14.71 19.73 15.54
C LEU A 93 -15.13 21.19 15.40
N GLU A 94 -15.09 21.75 14.19
CA GLU A 94 -15.46 23.14 13.91
C GLU A 94 -16.99 23.31 13.78
N GLU A 95 -17.69 22.31 13.22
CA GLU A 95 -19.16 22.33 13.07
C GLU A 95 -19.87 22.26 14.43
N GLU A 96 -19.40 21.40 15.35
CA GLU A 96 -19.96 21.31 16.71
C GLU A 96 -19.68 22.59 17.54
N GLN A 97 -18.57 23.28 17.33
CA GLN A 97 -18.25 24.52 18.04
C GLN A 97 -19.09 25.69 17.56
N GLU A 98 -19.35 25.82 16.25
CA GLU A 98 -20.23 26.88 15.73
C GLU A 98 -21.68 26.68 16.20
N GLU A 99 -22.17 25.44 16.29
CA GLU A 99 -23.51 25.14 16.79
C GLU A 99 -23.67 25.50 18.28
N VAL A 100 -22.69 25.13 19.12
CA VAL A 100 -22.70 25.44 20.56
C VAL A 100 -22.64 26.95 20.82
N VAL A 101 -21.82 27.69 20.06
CA VAL A 101 -21.74 29.16 20.17
C VAL A 101 -23.04 29.84 19.75
N TRP A 102 -23.75 29.30 18.75
CA TRP A 102 -25.05 29.81 18.31
C TRP A 102 -26.17 29.52 19.32
N ILE A 103 -26.15 28.34 19.94
CA ILE A 103 -27.12 27.96 20.98
C ILE A 103 -26.93 28.85 22.22
N ASP A 104 -25.69 29.10 22.64
CA ASP A 104 -25.38 30.00 23.76
C ASP A 104 -25.80 31.44 23.46
N ALA A 105 -25.62 31.92 22.21
CA ALA A 105 -26.10 33.24 21.79
C ALA A 105 -27.63 33.34 21.82
N ILE A 106 -28.35 32.32 21.32
CA ILE A 106 -29.81 32.27 21.37
C ILE A 106 -30.31 32.24 22.83
N LEU A 107 -29.69 31.43 23.68
CA LEU A 107 -30.05 31.34 25.10
C LEU A 107 -29.79 32.66 25.84
N TYR A 108 -28.72 33.37 25.50
CA TYR A 108 -28.45 34.70 26.05
C TYR A 108 -29.49 35.71 25.57
N GLU A 109 -29.85 35.70 24.28
CA GLU A 109 -30.89 36.57 23.71
C GLU A 109 -32.27 36.31 24.34
N LEU A 110 -32.66 35.04 24.50
CA LEU A 110 -33.91 34.63 25.16
C LEU A 110 -33.91 34.99 26.65
N CYS A 111 -32.78 34.80 27.34
CA CYS A 111 -32.63 35.17 28.75
C CYS A 111 -32.71 36.69 28.96
N VAL A 112 -32.18 37.48 28.03
CA VAL A 112 -32.29 38.96 28.03
C VAL A 112 -33.74 39.39 27.77
N MET A 113 -34.51 38.65 26.97
CA MET A 113 -35.92 38.95 26.71
C MET A 113 -36.90 38.52 27.83
N GLU A 114 -36.52 37.60 28.72
CA GLU A 114 -37.31 37.23 29.92
C GLU A 114 -37.11 38.18 31.12
N LEU A 115 -36.28 39.21 30.96
CA LEU A 115 -35.86 40.12 32.03
C LEU A 115 -36.19 41.58 31.73
N GLU A 116 -37.42 41.86 31.28
CA GLU A 116 -38.06 43.15 31.52
C GLU A 116 -39.52 42.94 32.00
N PRO A 117 -40.01 43.73 32.98
CA PRO A 117 -41.31 43.53 33.64
C PRO A 117 -42.53 43.86 32.77
#